data_AF-A0A6V7KKQ7-F1
#
_entry.id   AF-A0A6V7KKQ7-F1
#
_cell.length_a   1.000
_cell.length_b   1.000
_cell.length_c   1.000
_cell.angle_alpha   90.00
_cell.angle_beta   90.00
_cell.angle_gamma   90.00
#
_symmetry.space_group_name_H-M   'P 1'
#
loop_
_entity.id
_entity.type
_entity.pdbx_description
1 polymer ?
#
loop_
_entity_poly.entity_id
_entity_poly.type
_entity_poly.pdbx_seq_one_letter_code
_entity_poly.pdbx_strand_id
1 'polypeptide(L)' 'QHVVEEILDAQRPACPPEYFNIKIPDDHEYRSVHSEMPVQRTRYDERTGQSPNNPRQQ' A
#
# COMPACT_ATOMS: atom_id res chain seq x y z
N GLN A 1 -0.79 -6.78 -17.20
CA GLN A 1 0.62 -6.79 -17.67
C GLN A 1 1.23 -8.16 -17.37
N HIS A 2 1.06 -9.13 -18.29
CA HIS A 2 1.29 -10.56 -18.04
C HIS A 2 2.57 -10.90 -17.27
N VAL A 3 3.75 -10.62 -17.82
CA VAL A 3 5.04 -11.05 -17.23
C VAL A 3 5.30 -10.46 -15.84
N VAL A 4 4.74 -9.29 -15.52
CA VAL A 4 4.89 -8.69 -14.17
C VAL A 4 3.97 -9.38 -13.16
N GLU A 5 2.73 -9.66 -13.55
CA GLU A 5 1.72 -10.33 -12.72
C GLU A 5 2.07 -11.80 -12.44
N GLU A 6 2.80 -12.46 -13.34
CA GLU A 6 3.31 -13.83 -13.16
C GLU A 6 4.52 -13.92 -12.20
N ILE A 7 5.27 -12.83 -12.01
CA ILE A 7 6.50 -12.80 -11.20
C ILE A 7 6.30 -12.10 -9.84
N LEU A 8 5.42 -11.09 -9.76
CA LEU A 8 5.26 -10.21 -8.58
C LEU A 8 3.78 -9.96 -8.22
N ASP A 9 3.24 -10.77 -7.30
CA ASP A 9 1.89 -10.60 -6.73
C ASP A 9 1.83 -9.49 -5.65
N ALA A 10 2.27 -8.28 -6.00
CA ALA A 10 2.29 -7.14 -5.10
C ALA A 10 0.94 -6.40 -4.99
N GLN A 11 -0.08 -6.80 -5.75
CA GLN A 11 -1.36 -6.07 -5.82
C GLN A 11 -2.38 -6.45 -4.73
N ARG A 12 -2.18 -7.58 -4.03
CA ARG A 12 -3.16 -8.09 -3.05
C ARG A 12 -3.01 -7.40 -1.69
N PRO A 13 -4.13 -6.99 -1.05
CA PRO A 13 -4.09 -6.33 0.25
C PRO A 13 -3.68 -7.28 1.39
N ALA A 14 -3.11 -6.69 2.43
CA ALA A 14 -2.77 -7.35 3.69
C ALA A 14 -3.97 -7.52 4.64
N CYS A 15 -3.81 -8.51 5.53
CA CYS A 15 -4.53 -8.61 6.79
C CYS A 15 -3.51 -8.43 7.93
N PRO A 16 -3.76 -7.60 8.97
CA PRO A 16 -4.88 -6.68 9.09
C PRO A 16 -4.84 -5.55 8.04
N PRO A 17 -5.98 -4.90 7.75
CA PRO A 17 -6.07 -3.85 6.73
C PRO A 17 -5.39 -2.54 7.20
N GLU A 18 -4.13 -2.37 6.85
CA GLU A 18 -3.39 -1.11 6.99
C GLU A 18 -3.64 -0.19 5.79
N TYR A 19 -3.80 1.12 6.04
CA TYR A 19 -3.96 2.14 5.00
C TYR A 19 -2.79 3.13 5.01
N PHE A 20 -2.33 3.51 3.82
CA PHE A 20 -1.36 4.56 3.57
C PHE A 20 -2.02 5.62 2.69
N ASN A 21 -2.75 6.54 3.32
CA ASN A 21 -3.51 7.56 2.61
C ASN A 21 -2.58 8.54 1.88
N ILE A 22 -2.80 8.72 0.57
CA ILE A 22 -2.12 9.72 -0.23
C ILE A 22 -2.91 11.03 -0.11
N LYS A 23 -2.27 12.09 0.39
CA LYS A 23 -2.89 13.42 0.46
C LYS A 23 -3.01 14.01 -0.94
N ILE A 24 -4.21 14.43 -1.31
CA ILE A 24 -4.48 15.00 -2.63
C ILE A 24 -4.01 16.47 -2.63
N PRO A 25 -3.20 16.92 -3.60
CA PRO A 25 -2.73 18.32 -3.67
C PRO A 25 -3.87 19.34 -3.71
N ASP A 26 -3.59 20.58 -3.30
CA ASP A 26 -4.62 21.63 -3.22
C ASP A 26 -5.12 22.13 -4.60
N ASP A 27 -4.34 21.96 -5.67
CA ASP A 27 -4.71 22.35 -7.05
C ASP A 27 -5.40 21.21 -7.86
N HIS A 28 -5.40 19.99 -7.32
CA HIS A 28 -5.84 18.80 -8.04
C HIS A 28 -7.37 18.70 -8.07
N GLU A 29 -7.97 18.55 -9.25
CA GLU A 29 -9.44 18.56 -9.48
C GLU A 29 -10.24 17.73 -8.45
N TYR A 30 -9.79 16.50 -8.18
CA TYR A 30 -10.41 15.55 -7.25
C TYR A 30 -10.45 16.03 -5.78
N ARG A 31 -9.67 17.05 -5.42
CA ARG A 31 -9.66 17.68 -4.09
C ARG A 31 -10.99 18.34 -3.72
N SER A 32 -11.80 18.67 -4.74
CA SER A 32 -13.18 19.13 -4.59
C SER A 32 -14.12 18.10 -3.96
N VAL A 33 -13.78 16.80 -4.02
CA VAL A 33 -14.60 15.69 -3.50
C VAL A 33 -13.99 15.09 -2.24
N HIS A 34 -12.68 14.85 -2.22
CA HIS A 34 -11.97 14.20 -1.11
C HIS A 34 -10.60 14.84 -0.82
N SER A 35 -10.18 14.86 0.44
CA SER A 35 -8.87 15.38 0.87
C SER A 35 -7.73 14.36 0.76
N GLU A 36 -8.05 13.07 0.86
CA GLU A 36 -7.08 11.98 0.82
C GLU A 36 -7.61 10.82 -0.03
N MET A 37 -6.71 10.13 -0.74
CA MET A 37 -6.98 8.89 -1.48
C MET A 37 -6.49 7.70 -0.65
N PRO A 38 -7.37 6.79 -0.21
CA PRO A 38 -6.97 5.65 0.61
C PRO A 38 -6.30 4.57 -0.24
N VAL A 39 -5.03 4.26 0.06
CA VAL A 39 -4.32 3.12 -0.54
C VAL A 39 -4.12 2.06 0.54
N GLN A 40 -4.68 0.88 0.34
CA GLN A 40 -4.49 -0.25 1.26
C GLN A 40 -3.13 -0.89 1.05
N ARG A 41 -2.42 -1.23 2.13
CA ARG A 41 -1.07 -1.78 2.05
C ARG A 41 -1.08 -3.22 1.56
N THR A 42 -0.05 -3.56 0.79
CA THR A 42 0.18 -4.90 0.23
C THR A 42 0.50 -5.91 1.32
N ARG A 43 0.41 -7.20 0.98
CA ARG A 43 0.99 -8.29 1.77
C ARG A 43 2.50 -8.11 1.99
N TYR A 44 3.00 -8.85 2.97
CA TYR A 44 4.36 -8.79 3.50
C TYR A 44 4.66 -10.12 4.24
N ASP A 45 5.93 -10.46 4.48
CA ASP A 45 6.28 -11.65 5.26
C ASP A 45 5.92 -11.45 6.75
N GLU A 46 4.99 -12.28 7.25
CA GLU A 46 4.50 -12.30 8.64
C GLU A 46 5.62 -12.41 9.68
N ARG A 47 6.77 -13.00 9.31
CA ARG A 47 7.96 -13.17 10.15
C ARG A 47 8.78 -11.89 10.29
N THR A 48 8.44 -10.84 9.54
CA THR A 48 9.15 -9.55 9.45
C THR A 48 8.31 -8.39 9.99
N GLY A 49 8.94 -7.24 10.21
CA GLY A 49 8.26 -6.00 10.64
C GLY A 49 7.89 -5.94 12.12
N GLN A 50 8.18 -6.97 12.92
CA GLN A 50 7.87 -7.03 14.35
C GLN A 50 8.97 -6.46 15.25
N SER A 51 10.14 -6.11 14.71
CA SER A 51 11.29 -5.63 15.49
C SER A 51 12.23 -4.75 14.65
N PRO A 52 12.94 -3.77 15.24
CA PRO A 52 13.86 -2.89 14.50
C PRO A 52 14.95 -3.65 13.72
N ASN A 53 15.42 -4.77 14.28
CA ASN A 53 16.44 -5.63 13.66
C ASN A 53 15.90 -6.54 12.54
N ASN A 54 14.58 -6.56 12.29
CA ASN A 54 13.97 -7.27 11.17
C ASN A 54 12.80 -6.45 10.57
N PRO A 55 13.10 -5.41 9.75
CA PRO A 55 12.10 -4.56 9.11
C PRO A 55 11.14 -5.32 8.20
N ARG A 56 9.95 -4.76 7.92
CA ARG A 56 8.91 -5.38 7.08
C ARG A 56 9.39 -5.57 5.64
N GLN A 57 9.27 -6.78 5.10
CA GLN A 57 9.60 -7.12 3.71
C GLN A 57 8.31 -7.43 2.93
N GLN A 58 8.17 -6.89 1.71
CA GLN A 58 7.01 -7.07 0.82
C GLN A 58 7.17 -8.28 -0.09
#